data_AF-A0A7Y3C1X2-F1
#
_entry.id   AF-A0A7Y3C1X2-F1
#
_cell.length_a   1.000
_cell.length_b   1.000
_cell.length_c   1.000
_cell.angle_alpha   90.00
_cell.angle_beta   90.00
_cell.angle_gamma   90.00
#
_symmetry.space_group_name_H-M   'P 1'
#
loop_
_entity.id
_entity.type
_entity.pdbx_description
1 polymer ?
#
loop_
_entity_poly.entity_id
_entity_poly.type
_entity_poly.pdbx_seq_one_letter_code
_entity_poly.pdbx_strand_id
1 'polypeptide(L)' 'MTETQGHADLPGILARIVRTKTEELQILRSRAKEIEEAVENARPPRGMAAALGSPGTVSLIAECKRRSPGAG' A
#
# COMPACT_ATOMS: atom_id res chain seq x y z
N MET A 1 -17.44 -6.33 9.29
CA MET A 1 -18.01 -5.44 8.27
C MET A 1 -16.94 -5.20 7.24
N THR A 2 -17.11 -5.74 6.03
CA THR A 2 -16.14 -5.58 4.95
C THR A 2 -16.51 -4.29 4.22
N GLU A 3 -15.86 -3.18 4.57
CA GLU A 3 -16.00 -1.93 3.81
C GLU A 3 -15.28 -2.08 2.49
N THR A 4 -15.93 -2.72 1.52
CA THR A 4 -15.56 -2.59 0.11
C THR A 4 -15.88 -1.15 -0.29
N GLN A 5 -14.89 -0.26 -0.29
CA GLN A 5 -15.03 1.07 -0.88
C GLN A 5 -15.39 0.89 -2.36
N GLY A 6 -16.67 1.05 -2.68
CA GLY A 6 -17.19 1.02 -4.04
C GLY A 6 -16.52 2.12 -4.86
N HIS A 7 -16.03 1.76 -6.04
CA HIS A 7 -15.29 2.63 -6.96
C HIS A 7 -16.07 3.88 -7.40
N ALA A 8 -17.40 3.92 -7.20
CA ALA A 8 -18.29 4.88 -7.82
C ALA A 8 -18.21 6.33 -7.26
N ASP A 9 -17.74 6.54 -6.03
CA ASP A 9 -17.89 7.85 -5.34
C ASP A 9 -16.59 8.50 -4.86
N LEU A 10 -15.41 8.07 -5.33
CA LEU A 10 -14.15 8.68 -4.87
C LEU A 10 -13.94 10.05 -5.54
N PRO A 11 -13.84 11.16 -4.79
CA PRO A 11 -13.70 12.48 -5.38
C PRO A 11 -12.26 12.78 -5.84
N GLY A 12 -12.14 13.55 -6.92
CA GLY A 12 -10.92 14.27 -7.30
C GLY A 12 -9.67 13.39 -7.50
N ILE A 13 -8.57 13.76 -6.83
CA ILE A 13 -7.26 13.10 -7.00
C ILE A 13 -7.29 11.62 -6.61
N LEU A 14 -8.14 11.24 -5.66
CA LEU A 14 -8.22 9.87 -5.17
C LEU A 14 -8.82 8.94 -6.22
N ALA A 15 -9.90 9.35 -6.91
CA ALA A 15 -10.44 8.60 -8.05
C ALA A 15 -9.38 8.38 -9.14
N ARG A 16 -8.57 9.42 -9.44
CA ARG A 16 -7.49 9.30 -10.43
C ARG A 16 -6.43 8.27 -9.98
N ILE A 17 -6.04 8.29 -8.71
CA ILE A 17 -5.08 7.32 -8.15
C ILE A 17 -5.64 5.91 -8.28
N VAL A 18 -6.88 5.67 -7.84
CA VAL A 18 -7.48 4.32 -7.86
C VAL A 18 -7.66 3.81 -9.29
N ARG A 19 -8.12 4.65 -10.23
CA ARG A 19 -8.20 4.28 -11.65
C ARG A 19 -6.83 3.85 -12.18
N THR A 20 -5.81 4.67 -11.98
CA THR A 20 -4.44 4.39 -12.43
C THR A 20 -3.92 3.08 -11.83
N LYS A 21 -4.14 2.83 -10.53
CA LYS A 21 -3.75 1.57 -9.89
C LYS A 21 -4.52 0.36 -10.41
N THR A 22 -5.78 0.53 -10.78
CA THR A 22 -6.57 -0.54 -11.39
C THR A 22 -5.98 -0.94 -12.74
N GLU A 23 -5.59 0.03 -13.57
CA GLU A 23 -4.93 -0.20 -14.87
C GLU A 23 -3.55 -0.87 -14.69
N GLU A 24 -2.73 -0.36 -13.77
CA GLU A 24 -1.43 -0.98 -13.42
C GLU A 24 -1.59 -2.44 -12.98
N LEU A 25 -2.61 -2.75 -12.15
CA LEU A 25 -2.88 -4.11 -11.72
C LEU A 25 -3.24 -5.03 -12.89
N GLN A 26 -4.00 -4.56 -13.89
CA GLN A 26 -4.31 -5.41 -15.05
C GLN A 26 -3.04 -5.83 -15.80
N ILE A 27 -2.05 -4.94 -15.88
CA ILE A 27 -0.76 -5.23 -16.51
C ILE A 27 0.05 -6.23 -15.67
N LEU A 28 0.04 -6.08 -14.34
CA LEU A 28 0.84 -6.91 -13.43
C LEU A 28 0.22 -8.27 -13.11
N ARG A 29 -1.08 -8.49 -13.39
CA ARG A 29 -1.78 -9.76 -13.11
C ARG A 29 -1.11 -10.98 -13.73
N SER A 30 -0.48 -10.84 -14.89
CA SER A 30 0.25 -11.95 -15.54
C SER A 30 1.44 -12.45 -14.71
N ARG A 31 1.93 -11.66 -13.76
CA ARG A 31 3.06 -11.98 -12.87
C ARG A 31 2.62 -12.46 -11.48
N ALA A 32 1.33 -12.63 -11.23
CA ALA A 32 0.82 -13.00 -9.90
C ALA A 32 1.51 -14.26 -9.34
N LYS A 33 1.61 -15.31 -10.16
CA LYS A 33 2.26 -16.57 -9.78
C LYS A 33 3.74 -16.40 -9.41
N GLU A 34 4.49 -15.64 -10.21
CA GLU A 34 5.90 -15.32 -9.94
C GLU A 34 6.05 -14.59 -8.59
N ILE A 35 5.14 -13.66 -8.29
CA ILE A 35 5.14 -12.92 -7.02
C ILE A 35 4.83 -13.86 -5.86
N GLU A 36 3.83 -14.73 -5.99
CA GLU A 36 3.46 -15.73 -4.96
C GLU A 36 4.63 -16.68 -4.66
N GLU A 37 5.31 -17.19 -5.69
CA GLU A 37 6.49 -18.05 -5.52
C GLU A 37 7.67 -17.33 -4.85
N ALA A 38 7.84 -16.03 -5.12
CA ALA A 38 8.88 -15.22 -4.48
C ALA A 38 8.63 -15.00 -2.98
N VAL A 39 7.37 -15.04 -2.52
CA VAL A 39 7.03 -14.87 -1.09
C VAL A 39 7.63 -16.00 -0.24
N GLU A 40 7.67 -17.22 -0.74
CA GLU A 40 8.23 -18.39 -0.01
C GLU A 40 9.71 -18.21 0.34
N ASN A 41 10.44 -17.42 -0.46
CA ASN A 41 11.86 -17.15 -0.24
C ASN A 41 12.12 -15.77 0.41
N ALA A 42 11.06 -15.03 0.74
CA ALA A 42 11.18 -13.72 1.34
C ALA A 42 11.64 -13.82 2.80
N ARG A 43 12.29 -12.75 3.30
CA ARG A 43 12.61 -12.66 4.73
C ARG A 43 11.31 -12.59 5.55
N PRO A 44 11.29 -13.17 6.76
CA PRO A 44 10.14 -13.06 7.64
C PRO A 44 9.73 -11.60 7.87
N PRO A 45 8.42 -11.29 7.95
CA PRO A 45 7.94 -9.96 8.27
C PRO A 45 8.48 -9.47 9.61
N ARG A 46 8.80 -8.17 9.69
CA ARG A 46 9.11 -7.52 10.97
C ARG A 46 7.81 -7.18 11.70
N GLY A 47 7.82 -7.22 13.03
CA GLY A 47 6.66 -6.91 13.86
C GLY A 47 6.35 -5.41 13.94
N MET A 48 5.64 -4.87 12.94
CA MET A 48 5.28 -3.43 12.89
C MET A 48 4.46 -2.97 14.09
N ALA A 49 3.41 -3.72 14.46
CA ALA A 49 2.55 -3.36 15.59
C ALA A 49 3.34 -3.33 16.92
N ALA A 50 4.23 -4.30 17.12
CA ALA A 50 5.10 -4.34 18.29
C ALA A 50 6.07 -3.14 18.32
N ALA A 51 6.62 -2.76 17.16
CA ALA A 51 7.54 -1.62 17.06
C ALA A 51 6.87 -0.27 17.37
N LEU A 52 5.57 -0.13 17.09
CA LEU A 52 4.78 1.08 17.37
C LEU A 52 4.17 1.10 18.78
N GLY A 53 4.15 -0.04 19.48
CA GLY A 53 3.45 -0.21 20.75
C GLY A 53 4.26 0.12 22.00
N SER A 54 5.51 0.58 21.87
CA SER A 54 6.44 0.77 23.00
C SER A 54 6.03 1.96 23.90
N PRO A 55 5.58 1.71 25.15
CA PRO A 55 5.15 2.77 26.05
C PRO A 55 6.27 3.75 26.40
N GLY A 56 5.92 4.99 26.69
CA GLY A 56 6.88 6.01 27.15
C GLY A 56 7.83 6.53 26.06
N THR A 57 7.59 6.19 24.79
CA THR A 57 8.38 6.68 23.65
C THR A 57 7.47 7.24 22.54
N VAL A 58 8.00 8.16 21.74
CA VAL A 58 7.36 8.58 20.50
C VAL A 58 7.76 7.60 19.40
N SER A 59 6.78 6.94 18.80
CA SER A 59 7.00 6.06 17.64
C SER A 59 6.87 6.85 16.34
N LEU A 60 7.82 6.66 15.42
CA LEU A 60 7.87 7.33 14.12
C LEU A 60 7.87 6.30 12.98
N ILE A 61 6.98 6.49 12.01
CA ILE A 61 7.10 5.87 10.68
C ILE A 61 7.74 6.91 9.76
N ALA A 62 9.02 6.73 9.46
CA ALA A 62 9.73 7.61 8.54
C ALA A 62 9.33 7.30 7.08
N GLU A 63 8.64 8.23 6.42
CA GLU A 63 8.21 8.08 5.03
C GLU A 63 9.30 8.58 4.07
N CYS A 64 9.82 7.68 3.22
CA CYS A 64 10.66 8.06 2.08
C CYS A 64 9.79 8.23 0.83
N LYS A 65 9.48 9.47 0.45
CA LYS A 65 8.62 9.81 -0.70
C LYS A 65 9.30 10.80 -1.64
N ARG A 66 9.27 10.51 -2.95
CA ARG A 66 9.93 11.34 -3.98
C ARG A 66 9.18 12.62 -4.31
N ARG A 67 7.85 12.56 -4.46
CA ARG A 67 6.96 13.66 -4.85
C ARG A 67 5.56 13.44 -4.29
N SER A 68 4.76 14.49 -4.15
CA SER A 68 3.35 14.37 -3.78
C SER A 68 2.45 15.32 -4.58
N PRO A 69 1.19 14.92 -4.87
CA PRO A 69 0.27 15.80 -5.60
C PRO A 69 0.02 17.16 -4.94
N GLY A 70 0.15 17.24 -3.61
CA GLY A 70 -0.11 18.47 -2.85
C GLY A 70 1.10 19.38 -2.61
N ALA A 71 2.32 18.92 -2.88
CA ALA A 71 3.55 19.68 -2.56
C ALA A 71 4.60 19.71 -3.69
N GLY A 72 4.30 19.14 -4.86
CA GLY A 72 5.27 18.95 -5.94
C GLY A 72 5.97 17.59 -5.91
#